data_AF-M0F053-F1
#
_entry.id   AF-M0F053-F1
#
_cell.length_a   1.000
_cell.length_b   1.000
_cell.length_c   1.000
_cell.angle_alpha   90.00
_cell.angle_beta   90.00
_cell.angle_gamma   90.00
#
_symmetry.space_group_name_H-M   'P 1'
#
loop_
_entity.id
_entity.type
_entity.pdbx_description
1 polymer ?
#
loop_
_entity_poly.entity_id
_entity_poly.type
_entity_poly.pdbx_seq_one_letter_code
_entity_poly.pdbx_strand_id
1 'polypeptide(L)'
;MRLKPVPEPPADLDALREYQRAVPLVPGDTDDCCARLRRRRDLPDRQTANDWLAFLRALGLVEETARGFVRADTEPTPERVREGLREGVLLVPEALAALREASHDDPLTPDDLFAATRDRVPRHDRARNPEWETAWRDRAARLLGWLALVDLAAPVDGAPDSPGGGPAYVAGDAL
;
A
#
# COMPACT_ATOMS: atom_id res chain seq x y z
N MET A 1 -14.61 1.16 6.95
CA MET A 1 -13.34 1.40 7.69
C MET A 1 -12.20 1.30 6.71
N ARG A 2 -11.19 2.17 6.81
CA ARG A 2 -10.00 2.11 5.95
C ARG A 2 -8.93 1.19 6.52
N LEU A 3 -8.27 0.46 5.64
CA LEU A 3 -7.21 -0.47 5.91
C LEU A 3 -5.92 0.27 6.30
N LYS A 4 -5.33 -0.17 7.41
CA LYS A 4 -4.02 0.31 7.86
C LYS A 4 -2.84 -0.33 7.11
N PRO A 5 -2.69 -1.67 7.04
CA PRO A 5 -1.50 -2.25 6.43
C PRO A 5 -1.36 -1.83 4.97
N VAL A 6 -0.13 -1.49 4.58
CA VAL A 6 0.29 -1.21 3.21
C VAL A 6 1.55 -2.05 2.99
N PRO A 7 1.46 -3.16 2.22
CA PRO A 7 2.61 -3.98 1.90
C PRO A 7 3.54 -3.25 0.93
N GLU A 8 4.74 -3.78 0.72
CA GLU A 8 5.66 -3.26 -0.29
C GLU A 8 4.99 -3.33 -1.68
N PRO A 9 4.99 -2.25 -2.48
CA PRO A 9 4.45 -2.30 -3.82
C PRO A 9 5.23 -3.32 -4.66
N PRO A 10 4.54 -4.14 -5.49
CA PRO A 10 5.21 -5.00 -6.46
C PRO A 10 5.82 -4.13 -7.57
N ALA A 11 6.73 -4.72 -8.35
CA ALA A 11 7.40 -4.00 -9.44
C ALA A 11 6.43 -3.47 -10.50
N ASP A 12 5.35 -4.19 -10.77
CA ASP A 12 4.33 -3.86 -11.76
C ASP A 12 2.97 -4.53 -11.42
N LEU A 13 1.94 -4.23 -12.21
CA LEU A 13 0.60 -4.80 -12.04
C LEU A 13 0.52 -6.29 -12.45
N ASP A 14 1.45 -6.80 -13.25
CA ASP A 14 1.54 -8.22 -13.56
C ASP A 14 1.99 -9.02 -12.33
N ALA A 15 2.98 -8.49 -11.59
CA ALA A 15 3.39 -9.02 -10.30
C ALA A 15 2.26 -8.92 -9.26
N LEU A 16 1.46 -7.84 -9.24
CA LEU A 16 0.24 -7.76 -8.43
C LEU A 16 -0.77 -8.85 -8.79
N ARG A 17 -0.97 -9.12 -10.09
CA ARG A 17 -1.82 -10.21 -10.57
C ARG A 17 -1.37 -11.57 -10.04
N GLU A 18 -0.07 -11.78 -9.87
CA GLU A 18 0.45 -13.01 -9.26
C GLU A 18 0.15 -13.12 -7.76
N TYR A 19 0.13 -12.01 -7.01
CA TYR A 19 -0.38 -12.00 -5.63
C TYR A 19 -1.87 -12.39 -5.58
N GLN A 20 -2.69 -11.80 -6.46
CA GLN A 20 -4.10 -12.15 -6.57
C GLN A 20 -4.30 -13.62 -6.97
N ARG A 21 -3.55 -14.13 -7.95
CA ARG A 21 -3.62 -15.53 -8.42
C ARG A 21 -3.17 -16.54 -7.36
N ALA A 22 -2.38 -16.11 -6.39
CA ALA A 22 -2.00 -16.96 -5.27
C ALA A 22 -3.18 -17.26 -4.33
N VAL A 23 -4.17 -16.37 -4.24
CA VAL A 23 -5.40 -16.56 -3.45
C VAL A 23 -6.26 -17.67 -4.07
N PRO A 24 -6.83 -18.59 -3.27
CA PRO A 24 -7.62 -19.70 -3.79
C PRO A 24 -8.97 -19.24 -4.37
N LEU A 25 -9.52 -20.04 -5.30
CA LEU A 25 -10.91 -19.91 -5.74
C LEU A 25 -11.91 -20.54 -4.76
N VAL A 26 -11.45 -21.55 -4.00
CA VAL A 26 -12.23 -22.22 -2.95
C VAL A 26 -11.37 -22.23 -1.68
N PRO A 27 -11.73 -21.47 -0.64
CA PRO A 27 -10.92 -21.33 0.56
C PRO A 27 -11.21 -22.46 1.55
N GLY A 28 -10.18 -22.87 2.29
CA GLY A 28 -10.30 -23.72 3.47
C GLY A 28 -10.61 -22.86 4.69
N ASP A 29 -9.56 -22.31 5.30
CA ASP A 29 -9.63 -21.24 6.28
C ASP A 29 -8.65 -20.08 5.93
N THR A 30 -8.61 -19.05 6.78
CA THR A 30 -7.68 -17.91 6.63
C THR A 30 -6.22 -18.33 6.77
N ASP A 31 -5.93 -19.37 7.57
CA ASP A 31 -4.58 -19.84 7.87
C ASP A 31 -3.99 -20.50 6.62
N ASP A 32 -4.79 -21.32 5.94
CA ASP A 32 -4.50 -21.95 4.67
C ASP A 32 -4.30 -20.89 3.56
N CYS A 33 -5.13 -19.85 3.54
CA CYS A 33 -4.96 -18.74 2.61
C CYS A 33 -3.61 -18.05 2.81
N CYS A 34 -3.24 -17.75 4.07
CA CYS A 34 -1.95 -17.16 4.41
C CYS A 34 -0.79 -18.09 4.01
N ALA A 35 -0.85 -19.37 4.39
CA ALA A 35 0.20 -20.35 4.09
C ALA A 35 0.40 -20.51 2.58
N ARG A 36 -0.69 -20.55 1.81
CA ARG A 36 -0.64 -20.62 0.35
C ARG A 36 0.00 -19.37 -0.25
N LEU A 37 -0.43 -18.17 0.20
CA LEU A 37 0.11 -16.91 -0.31
C LEU A 37 1.61 -16.80 -0.02
N ARG A 38 2.04 -17.11 1.21
CA ARG A 38 3.46 -17.16 1.59
C ARG A 38 4.27 -18.05 0.67
N ARG A 39 3.83 -19.29 0.47
CA ARG A 39 4.56 -20.27 -0.36
C ARG A 39 4.70 -19.79 -1.81
N ARG A 40 3.68 -19.13 -2.37
CA ARG A 40 3.68 -18.75 -3.80
C ARG A 40 4.38 -17.41 -4.06
N ARG A 41 4.47 -16.53 -3.07
CA ARG A 41 5.03 -15.18 -3.18
C ARG A 41 6.25 -14.95 -2.28
N ASP A 42 6.78 -16.03 -1.69
CA ASP A 42 7.93 -16.05 -0.79
C ASP A 42 7.85 -15.03 0.36
N LEU A 43 6.68 -14.96 1.02
CA LEU A 43 6.47 -13.99 2.10
C LEU A 43 7.07 -14.48 3.43
N PRO A 44 7.75 -13.60 4.17
CA PRO A 44 8.59 -13.98 5.32
C PRO A 44 7.79 -14.67 6.42
N ASP A 45 6.60 -14.17 6.71
CA ASP A 45 5.79 -14.64 7.82
C ASP A 45 4.29 -14.57 7.52
N ARG A 46 3.50 -15.10 8.45
CA ARG A 46 2.04 -15.16 8.35
C ARG A 46 1.39 -13.78 8.46
N GLN A 47 1.92 -12.88 9.29
CA GLN A 47 1.37 -11.54 9.45
C GLN A 47 1.49 -10.78 8.13
N THR A 48 2.65 -10.84 7.48
CA THR A 48 2.88 -10.24 6.16
C THR A 48 1.90 -10.77 5.11
N ALA A 49 1.62 -12.07 5.11
CA ALA A 49 0.62 -12.65 4.19
C ALA A 49 -0.82 -12.21 4.51
N ASN A 50 -1.17 -12.11 5.79
CA ASN A 50 -2.49 -11.60 6.19
C ASN A 50 -2.65 -10.12 5.82
N ASP A 51 -1.61 -9.31 5.98
CA ASP A 51 -1.58 -7.90 5.57
C ASP A 51 -1.80 -7.77 4.06
N TRP A 52 -1.16 -8.63 3.25
CA TRP A 52 -1.42 -8.72 1.82
C TRP A 52 -2.87 -9.11 1.48
N LEU A 53 -3.45 -10.12 2.14
CA LEU A 53 -4.84 -10.53 1.90
C LEU A 53 -5.82 -9.39 2.22
N ALA A 54 -5.62 -8.71 3.34
CA ALA A 54 -6.41 -7.56 3.72
C ALA A 54 -6.26 -6.40 2.72
N PHE A 55 -5.04 -6.17 2.20
CA PHE A 55 -4.75 -5.17 1.19
C PHE A 55 -5.41 -5.48 -0.15
N LEU A 56 -5.29 -6.72 -0.66
CA LEU A 56 -5.98 -7.16 -1.87
C LEU A 56 -7.50 -7.04 -1.72
N ARG A 57 -8.05 -7.26 -0.52
CA ARG A 57 -9.47 -7.02 -0.24
C ARG A 57 -9.83 -5.54 -0.32
N ALA A 58 -9.01 -4.65 0.24
CA ALA A 58 -9.22 -3.21 0.11
C ALA A 58 -9.17 -2.75 -1.35
N LEU A 59 -8.36 -3.40 -2.18
CA LEU A 59 -8.33 -3.19 -3.63
C LEU A 59 -9.50 -3.86 -4.39
N GLY A 60 -10.35 -4.65 -3.72
CA GLY A 60 -11.42 -5.45 -4.34
C GLY A 60 -10.92 -6.53 -5.31
N LEU A 61 -9.69 -6.99 -5.15
CA LEU A 61 -9.10 -8.10 -5.93
C LEU A 61 -9.39 -9.46 -5.29
N VAL A 62 -9.85 -9.43 -4.05
CA VAL A 62 -10.13 -10.57 -3.18
C VAL A 62 -11.35 -10.23 -2.33
N GLU A 63 -12.17 -11.24 -2.01
CA GLU A 63 -13.29 -11.13 -1.10
C GLU A 63 -13.02 -11.94 0.18
N GLU A 64 -13.45 -11.42 1.32
CA GLU A 64 -13.43 -12.17 2.58
C GLU A 64 -14.77 -12.88 2.78
N THR A 65 -14.71 -14.15 3.14
CA THR A 65 -15.85 -15.01 3.42
C THR A 65 -15.74 -15.57 4.83
N ALA A 66 -16.78 -16.25 5.30
CA ALA A 66 -16.74 -16.97 6.59
C ALA A 66 -15.62 -18.04 6.65
N ARG A 67 -15.10 -18.50 5.50
CA ARG A 67 -14.04 -19.52 5.38
C ARG A 67 -12.67 -18.92 5.03
N GLY A 68 -12.49 -17.61 5.06
CA GLY A 68 -11.27 -16.95 4.62
C GLY A 68 -11.43 -16.28 3.26
N PHE A 69 -10.35 -16.19 2.49
CA PHE A 69 -10.27 -15.27 1.35
C PHE A 69 -10.42 -15.97 -0.01
N VAL A 70 -11.24 -15.40 -0.89
CA VAL A 70 -11.45 -15.89 -2.26
C VAL A 70 -10.99 -14.87 -3.28
N ARG A 71 -10.40 -15.35 -4.36
CA ARG A 71 -10.03 -14.49 -5.48
C ARG A 71 -11.30 -13.92 -6.15
N ALA A 72 -11.37 -12.60 -6.29
CA ALA A 72 -12.43 -11.93 -7.04
C ALA A 72 -12.23 -12.11 -8.55
N ASP A 73 -13.34 -12.06 -9.31
CA ASP A 73 -13.32 -12.04 -10.77
C ASP A 73 -13.15 -10.60 -11.27
N THR A 74 -12.04 -9.98 -10.88
CA THR A 74 -11.72 -8.58 -11.21
C THR A 74 -10.24 -8.49 -11.50
N GLU A 75 -9.87 -7.90 -12.62
CA GLU A 75 -8.47 -7.75 -12.99
C GLU A 75 -7.82 -6.56 -12.25
N PRO A 76 -6.52 -6.64 -11.92
CA PRO A 76 -5.78 -5.56 -11.27
C PRO A 76 -5.38 -4.49 -12.29
N THR A 77 -6.36 -3.80 -12.88
CA THR A 77 -6.11 -2.64 -13.75
C THR A 77 -5.65 -1.43 -12.94
N PRO A 78 -4.95 -0.45 -13.55
CA PRO A 78 -4.59 0.79 -12.86
C PRO A 78 -5.81 1.47 -12.24
N GLU A 79 -6.92 1.59 -12.98
CA GLU A 79 -8.15 2.23 -12.52
C GLU A 79 -8.73 1.54 -11.28
N ARG A 80 -8.77 0.20 -11.30
CA ARG A 80 -9.28 -0.59 -10.18
C ARG A 80 -8.44 -0.41 -8.93
N VAL A 81 -7.11 -0.42 -9.07
CA VAL A 81 -6.20 -0.21 -7.95
C VAL A 81 -6.31 1.22 -7.41
N ARG A 82 -6.41 2.24 -8.27
CA ARG A 82 -6.63 3.65 -7.86
C ARG A 82 -7.90 3.79 -7.03
N GLU A 83 -9.01 3.22 -7.49
CA GLU A 83 -10.29 3.23 -6.78
C GLU A 83 -10.16 2.57 -5.40
N GLY A 84 -9.62 1.34 -5.36
CA GLY A 84 -9.40 0.61 -4.13
C GLY A 84 -8.50 1.33 -3.11
N LEU A 85 -7.43 2.00 -3.57
CA LEU A 85 -6.58 2.82 -2.71
C LEU A 85 -7.37 3.98 -2.09
N ARG A 86 -8.09 4.76 -2.91
CA ARG A 86 -8.84 5.96 -2.48
C ARG A 86 -9.92 5.64 -1.45
N GLU A 87 -10.63 4.54 -1.65
CA GLU A 87 -11.74 4.14 -0.80
C GLU A 87 -11.28 3.35 0.42
N GLY A 88 -10.35 2.42 0.19
CA GLY A 88 -10.04 1.32 1.09
C GLY A 88 -8.82 1.54 1.97
N VAL A 89 -7.88 2.45 1.66
CA VAL A 89 -6.60 2.55 2.36
C VAL A 89 -6.47 3.85 3.15
N LEU A 90 -5.98 3.72 4.39
CA LEU A 90 -5.86 4.83 5.33
C LEU A 90 -4.80 5.84 4.85
N LEU A 91 -5.13 7.13 4.99
CA LEU A 91 -4.34 8.30 4.59
C LEU A 91 -4.14 8.50 3.09
N VAL A 92 -4.84 7.75 2.22
CA VAL A 92 -4.74 7.98 0.77
C VAL A 92 -5.20 9.38 0.37
N PRO A 93 -6.38 9.90 0.77
CA PRO A 93 -6.79 11.24 0.36
C PRO A 93 -5.84 12.34 0.81
N GLU A 94 -5.26 12.21 2.00
CA GLU A 94 -4.24 13.13 2.51
C GLU A 94 -2.96 13.08 1.68
N ALA A 95 -2.52 11.89 1.27
CA ALA A 95 -1.39 11.73 0.36
C ALA A 95 -1.67 12.34 -1.02
N LEU A 96 -2.87 12.12 -1.57
CA LEU A 96 -3.28 12.73 -2.85
C LEU A 96 -3.38 14.25 -2.75
N ALA A 97 -3.82 14.80 -1.61
CA ALA A 97 -3.84 16.24 -1.39
C ALA A 97 -2.41 16.81 -1.35
N ALA A 98 -1.50 16.16 -0.61
CA ALA A 98 -0.10 16.58 -0.56
C ALA A 98 0.60 16.52 -1.93
N LEU A 99 0.34 15.47 -2.72
CA LEU A 99 0.91 15.35 -4.07
C LEU A 99 0.43 16.44 -5.05
N ARG A 100 -0.79 16.98 -4.88
CA ARG A 100 -1.30 18.08 -5.72
C ARG A 100 -0.59 19.41 -5.45
N GLU A 101 -0.09 19.59 -4.24
CA GLU A 101 0.67 20.79 -3.87
C GLU A 101 2.17 20.64 -4.17
N ALA A 102 2.65 19.39 -4.33
CA ALA A 102 4.05 19.09 -4.62
C ALA A 102 4.45 19.53 -6.03
N SER A 103 5.71 19.95 -6.18
CA SER A 103 6.28 20.38 -7.46
C SER A 103 7.69 19.82 -7.63
N HIS A 104 8.30 19.98 -8.81
CA HIS A 104 9.68 19.52 -9.01
C HIS A 104 10.70 20.26 -8.13
N ASP A 105 10.42 21.52 -7.75
CA ASP A 105 11.27 22.31 -6.85
C ASP A 105 11.04 22.00 -5.37
N ASP A 106 9.87 21.43 -5.04
CA ASP A 106 9.48 21.02 -3.68
C ASP A 106 8.70 19.69 -3.75
N PRO A 107 9.40 18.57 -4.01
CA PRO A 107 8.76 17.28 -4.20
C PRO A 107 8.42 16.65 -2.85
N LEU A 108 7.32 15.89 -2.81
CA LEU A 108 6.85 15.23 -1.60
C LEU A 108 7.72 14.02 -1.26
N THR A 109 8.33 14.02 -0.07
CA THR A 109 9.05 12.86 0.45
C THR A 109 8.18 12.03 1.42
N PRO A 110 8.58 10.79 1.75
CA PRO A 110 7.92 10.01 2.80
C PRO A 110 7.91 10.71 4.16
N ASP A 111 8.96 11.47 4.49
CA ASP A 111 9.05 12.25 5.74
C ASP A 111 8.05 13.40 5.76
N ASP A 112 7.90 14.10 4.63
CA ASP A 112 6.91 15.18 4.49
C ASP A 112 5.49 14.65 4.61
N LEU A 113 5.19 13.53 3.93
CA LEU A 113 3.89 12.88 4.02
C LEU A 113 3.60 12.40 5.45
N PHE A 114 4.59 11.82 6.13
CA PHE A 114 4.46 11.45 7.53
C PHE A 114 4.20 12.69 8.41
N ALA A 115 4.97 13.77 8.24
CA ALA A 115 4.78 15.00 9.00
C ALA A 115 3.37 15.58 8.81
N ALA A 116 2.88 15.66 7.57
CA ALA A 116 1.55 16.15 7.24
C ALA A 116 0.40 15.29 7.80
N THR A 117 0.65 14.00 8.04
CA THR A 117 -0.37 13.04 8.50
C THR A 117 -0.18 12.57 9.94
N ARG A 118 0.88 13.02 10.61
CA ARG A 118 1.29 12.59 11.96
C ARG A 118 0.14 12.64 12.96
N ASP A 119 -0.63 13.71 12.96
CA ASP A 119 -1.73 13.89 13.91
C ASP A 119 -2.94 12.98 13.65
N ARG A 120 -3.04 12.42 12.44
CA ARG A 120 -4.08 11.46 12.04
C ARG A 120 -3.69 10.01 12.35
N VAL A 121 -2.45 9.74 12.75
CA VAL A 121 -2.01 8.40 13.17
C VAL A 121 -2.81 7.94 14.39
N PRO A 122 -3.44 6.74 14.38
CA PRO A 122 -4.22 6.24 15.51
C PRO A 122 -3.45 6.26 16.83
N ARG A 123 -4.08 6.80 17.89
CA ARG A 123 -3.44 6.92 19.23
C ARG A 123 -2.90 5.59 19.77
N HIS A 124 -3.65 4.51 19.58
CA HIS A 124 -3.24 3.18 20.03
C HIS A 124 -1.94 2.69 19.37
N ASP A 125 -1.70 3.06 18.10
CA ASP A 125 -0.46 2.70 17.42
C ASP A 125 0.75 3.43 18.02
N ARG A 126 0.57 4.71 18.37
CA ARG A 126 1.61 5.51 19.07
C ARG A 126 1.93 4.96 20.46
N ALA A 127 0.92 4.44 21.16
CA ALA A 127 1.07 3.93 22.51
C ALA A 127 1.75 2.55 22.56
N ARG A 128 1.55 1.71 21.54
CA ARG A 128 1.96 0.29 21.56
C ARG A 128 3.36 0.06 20.99
N ASN A 129 3.89 0.96 20.16
CA ASN A 129 5.19 0.83 19.53
C ASN A 129 6.04 2.08 19.82
N PRO A 130 7.19 1.99 20.53
CA PRO A 130 8.07 3.14 20.73
C PRO A 130 8.62 3.67 19.40
N GLU A 131 8.83 2.80 18.41
CA GLU A 131 9.32 3.12 17.06
C GLU A 131 8.18 3.41 16.08
N TRP A 132 7.03 3.88 16.56
CA TRP A 132 5.86 4.09 15.69
C TRP A 132 6.15 5.11 14.59
N GLU A 133 6.97 6.14 14.85
CA GLU A 133 7.26 7.15 13.84
C GLU A 133 7.98 6.55 12.64
N THR A 134 9.03 5.76 12.89
CA THR A 134 9.77 5.00 11.88
C THR A 134 8.82 4.09 11.10
N ALA A 135 7.99 3.32 11.80
CA ALA A 135 7.02 2.42 11.16
C ALA A 135 6.00 3.16 10.27
N TRP A 136 5.60 4.39 10.63
CA TRP A 136 4.67 5.19 9.86
C TRP A 136 5.33 5.95 8.70
N ARG A 137 6.62 6.30 8.81
CA ARG A 137 7.44 6.78 7.68
C ARG A 137 7.63 5.68 6.64
N ASP A 138 8.00 4.47 7.06
CA ASP A 138 8.13 3.31 6.16
C ASP A 138 6.80 3.03 5.45
N ARG A 139 5.69 3.12 6.18
CA ARG A 139 4.35 2.99 5.60
C ARG A 139 4.05 4.11 4.60
N ALA A 140 4.46 5.36 4.88
CA ALA A 140 4.31 6.48 3.95
C ALA A 140 5.11 6.25 2.66
N ALA A 141 6.33 5.73 2.76
CA ALA A 141 7.15 5.36 1.61
C ALA A 141 6.47 4.29 0.73
N ARG A 142 5.96 3.21 1.34
CA ARG A 142 5.20 2.18 0.61
C ARG A 142 3.94 2.75 -0.03
N LEU A 143 3.23 3.64 0.66
CA LEU A 143 2.03 4.27 0.12
C LEU A 143 2.35 5.10 -1.13
N LEU A 144 3.40 5.92 -1.09
CA LEU A 144 3.84 6.70 -2.26
C LEU A 144 4.26 5.78 -3.41
N GLY A 145 4.96 4.68 -3.14
CA GLY A 145 5.29 3.68 -4.16
C GLY A 145 4.05 3.02 -4.78
N TRP A 146 3.01 2.72 -4.00
CA TRP A 146 1.73 2.24 -4.52
C TRP A 146 1.01 3.28 -5.39
N LEU A 147 1.09 4.56 -5.03
CA LEU A 147 0.52 5.64 -5.84
C LEU A 147 1.29 5.81 -7.14
N ALA A 148 2.61 5.64 -7.12
CA ALA A 148 3.45 5.68 -8.30
C ALA A 148 3.19 4.50 -9.26
N LEU A 149 2.96 3.30 -8.71
CA LEU A 149 2.61 2.11 -9.49
C LEU A 149 1.36 2.29 -10.38
N VAL A 150 0.50 3.25 -10.05
CA VAL A 150 -0.74 3.54 -10.78
C VAL A 150 -0.79 4.99 -11.27
N ASP A 151 0.36 5.62 -11.48
CA ASP A 151 0.47 6.97 -12.07
C ASP A 151 -0.26 8.09 -11.30
N LEU A 152 -0.57 7.89 -10.02
CA LEU A 152 -1.08 8.95 -9.13
C LEU A 152 0.06 9.78 -8.53
N ALA A 153 1.26 9.24 -8.53
CA ALA A 153 2.49 9.92 -8.19
C ALA A 153 3.52 9.64 -9.29
N ALA A 154 4.42 10.59 -9.54
CA ALA A 154 5.58 10.36 -10.39
C ALA A 154 6.84 10.53 -9.54
N PRO A 155 7.78 9.56 -9.53
CA PRO A 155 9.06 9.73 -8.86
C PRO A 155 9.85 10.84 -9.57
N VAL A 156 10.56 11.67 -8.80
CA VAL A 156 11.46 12.69 -9.34
C VAL A 156 12.86 12.10 -9.44
N ASP A 157 13.37 11.97 -10.67
CA ASP A 157 14.75 11.56 -10.91
C ASP A 157 15.73 12.60 -10.37
N GLY A 158 16.71 12.17 -9.57
CA GLY A 158 17.86 12.99 -9.21
C GLY A 158 17.68 13.98 -8.05
N ALA A 159 16.72 13.76 -7.14
CA ALA A 159 16.80 14.41 -5.82
C ALA A 159 18.16 14.05 -5.19
N PRO A 160 19.05 15.03 -4.92
CA PRO A 160 20.41 14.75 -4.49
C PRO A 160 20.34 13.93 -3.21
N ASP A 161 21.24 12.94 -3.10
CA ASP A 161 21.50 12.11 -1.93
C ASP A 161 21.42 12.93 -0.65
N SER A 162 20.20 13.14 -0.16
CA SER A 162 19.96 13.71 1.15
C SER A 162 20.29 12.56 2.08
N PRO A 163 21.16 12.74 3.08
CA PRO A 163 21.52 11.66 3.98
C PRO A 163 20.26 11.24 4.74
N GLY A 164 19.62 10.15 4.28
CA GLY A 164 18.31 9.67 4.75
C GLY A 164 17.12 9.90 3.79
N GLY A 165 17.31 10.53 2.62
CA GLY A 165 16.24 10.88 1.68
C GLY A 165 15.80 9.69 0.84
N GLY A 166 14.63 9.14 1.15
CA GLY A 166 13.93 8.22 0.25
C GLY A 166 13.51 8.90 -1.07
N PRO A 167 12.94 8.15 -2.03
CA PRO A 167 12.44 8.71 -3.29
C PRO A 167 11.46 9.86 -3.02
N ALA A 168 11.56 10.94 -3.80
CA ALA A 168 10.65 12.08 -3.76
C ALA A 168 9.66 12.01 -4.93
N TYR A 169 8.47 12.57 -4.75
CA TYR A 169 7.35 12.40 -5.68
C TYR A 169 6.64 13.71 -5.99
N VAL A 170 6.14 13.83 -7.21
CA VAL A 170 5.18 14.86 -7.63
C VAL A 170 3.86 14.22 -8.06
N ALA A 171 2.84 15.03 -8.33
CA ALA A 171 1.60 14.56 -8.95
C ALA A 171 1.90 13.76 -10.23
N GLY A 172 1.34 12.55 -10.32
CA GLY A 172 1.37 11.77 -11.56
C GLY A 172 0.25 12.18 -12.51
N ASP A 173 0.32 11.70 -13.76
CA ASP A 173 -0.62 12.07 -14.83
C ASP A 173 -2.08 11.69 -14.55
N ALA A 174 -2.34 10.76 -13.62
CA ALA A 174 -3.68 10.29 -13.28
C ALA A 174 -4.28 10.90 -11.99
N LEU A 175 -3.60 11.89 -11.37
CA LEU A 175 -4.00 12.51 -10.09
C LEU A 175 -5.05 13.62 -10.21
#